data_AF-M1MJT6-F1
#
_entry.id   AF-M1MJT6-F1
#
_cell.length_a   1.000
_cell.length_b   1.000
_cell.length_c   1.000
_cell.angle_alpha   90.00
_cell.angle_beta   90.00
_cell.angle_gamma   90.00
#
_symmetry.space_group_name_H-M   'P 1'
#
loop_
_entity.id
_entity.type
_entity.pdbx_description
1 polymer ?
#
loop_
_entity_poly.entity_id
_entity_poly.type
_entity_poly.pdbx_seq_one_letter_code
_entity_poly.pdbx_strand_id
1 'polypeptide(L)'
;MNPYQLIIAVQQRMQQDPNFANKFNQAIIELNKIPGLQQKVVQIAQLNTEAKRQEAMDKLPKDARNAVAKILSILEEYNIHF
;
A
#
# COMPACT_ATOMS: atom_id res chain seq x y z
N MET A 1 -0.14 -14.31 -1.70
CA MET A 1 -0.38 -13.82 -3.07
C MET A 1 0.91 -13.21 -3.61
N ASN A 2 1.30 -13.36 -4.88
CA ASN A 2 2.50 -12.66 -5.37
C ASN A 2 2.21 -11.16 -5.67
N PRO A 3 3.23 -10.28 -5.75
CA PRO A 3 3.01 -8.84 -5.95
C PRO A 3 2.20 -8.50 -7.21
N TYR A 4 2.33 -9.29 -8.28
CA TYR A 4 1.58 -9.10 -9.51
C TYR A 4 0.10 -9.46 -9.34
N GLN A 5 -0.19 -10.58 -8.68
CA GLN A 5 -1.55 -11.01 -8.35
C GLN A 5 -2.24 -10.01 -7.42
N LEU A 6 -1.51 -9.39 -6.49
CA LEU A 6 -2.06 -8.32 -5.65
C LEU A 6 -2.50 -7.11 -6.47
N ILE A 7 -1.67 -6.67 -7.42
CA ILE A 7 -2.03 -5.56 -8.32
C ILE A 7 -3.32 -5.88 -9.07
N ILE A 8 -3.46 -7.10 -9.59
CA ILE A 8 -4.69 -7.54 -10.26
C ILE A 8 -5.88 -7.54 -9.29
N ALA A 9 -5.74 -8.08 -8.09
CA ALA A 9 -6.81 -8.15 -7.10
C ALA A 9 -7.31 -6.75 -6.69
N VAL A 10 -6.37 -5.82 -6.45
CA VAL A 10 -6.69 -4.41 -6.17
C VAL A 10 -7.40 -3.77 -7.36
N GLN A 11 -6.90 -3.93 -8.59
CA GLN A 11 -7.52 -3.38 -9.80
C GLN A 11 -8.94 -3.92 -10.01
N GLN A 12 -9.14 -5.23 -9.87
CA GLN A 12 -10.46 -5.85 -9.96
C GLN A 12 -11.39 -5.28 -8.89
N ARG A 13 -10.90 -5.12 -7.65
CA ARG A 13 -11.72 -4.58 -6.57
C ARG A 13 -12.09 -3.12 -6.81
N MET A 14 -11.18 -2.31 -7.34
CA MET A 14 -11.46 -0.92 -7.74
C MET A 14 -12.56 -0.83 -8.81
N GLN A 15 -12.62 -1.80 -9.74
CA GLN A 15 -13.66 -1.84 -10.77
C GLN A 15 -15.02 -2.28 -10.20
N GLN A 16 -15.02 -3.18 -9.22
CA GLN A 16 -16.25 -3.76 -8.66
C GLN A 16 -16.87 -2.93 -7.54
N ASP A 17 -16.07 -2.16 -6.79
CA ASP A 17 -16.52 -1.40 -5.63
C ASP A 17 -16.01 0.05 -5.68
N PRO A 18 -16.89 1.01 -6.04
CA PRO A 18 -16.55 2.43 -6.06
C PRO A 18 -16.11 2.99 -4.70
N ASN A 19 -16.61 2.44 -3.58
CA ASN A 19 -16.21 2.88 -2.24
C ASN A 19 -14.78 2.44 -1.93
N PHE A 20 -14.43 1.20 -2.31
CA PHE A 20 -13.05 0.74 -2.24
C PHE A 20 -12.14 1.63 -3.09
N ALA A 21 -12.52 1.88 -4.35
CA ALA A 21 -11.75 2.72 -5.27
C ALA A 21 -11.50 4.12 -4.69
N ASN A 22 -12.54 4.75 -4.13
CA ASN A 22 -12.43 6.07 -3.51
C ASN A 22 -11.50 6.07 -2.29
N LYS A 23 -11.67 5.12 -1.35
CA LYS A 23 -10.82 4.99 -0.17
C LYS A 23 -9.35 4.73 -0.55
N PHE A 24 -9.12 3.81 -1.48
CA PHE A 24 -7.79 3.45 -1.95
C PHE A 24 -7.11 4.60 -2.68
N ASN A 25 -7.81 5.27 -3.60
CA ASN A 25 -7.28 6.44 -4.31
C ASN A 25 -6.94 7.59 -3.37
N GLN A 26 -7.76 7.86 -2.34
CA GLN A 26 -7.44 8.87 -1.34
C GLN A 26 -6.16 8.53 -0.58
N ALA A 27 -5.99 7.26 -0.16
CA ALA A 27 -4.78 6.81 0.52
C ALA A 27 -3.53 6.91 -0.39
N ILE A 28 -3.67 6.61 -1.68
CA ILE A 28 -2.60 6.79 -2.67
C ILE A 28 -2.28 8.28 -2.91
N ILE A 29 -3.29 9.16 -2.95
CA ILE A 29 -3.07 10.60 -3.08
C ILE A 29 -2.31 11.14 -1.86
N GLU A 30 -2.68 10.70 -0.66
CA GLU A 30 -1.96 11.03 0.58
C GLU A 30 -0.50 10.53 0.54
N LEU A 31 -0.27 9.32 0.01
CA LEU A 31 1.06 8.77 -0.23
C LEU A 31 1.86 9.62 -1.24
N ASN A 32 1.23 10.02 -2.34
CA ASN A 32 1.86 10.75 -3.44
C ASN A 32 2.20 12.21 -3.08
N LYS A 33 1.54 12.78 -2.07
CA LYS A 33 1.88 14.10 -1.51
C LYS A 33 3.24 14.10 -0.81
N ILE A 34 3.83 12.94 -0.54
CA ILE A 34 5.13 12.81 0.12
C ILE A 34 6.19 12.56 -0.96
N PRO A 35 7.02 13.57 -1.30
CA PRO A 35 8.02 13.44 -2.36
C PRO A 35 8.99 12.29 -2.06
N GLY A 36 9.28 11.47 -3.08
CA GLY A 36 10.17 10.31 -2.97
C GLY A 36 9.59 9.09 -2.25
N LEU A 37 8.35 9.16 -1.73
CA LEU A 37 7.74 8.04 -1.03
C LEU A 37 7.40 6.87 -1.97
N GLN A 38 6.96 7.13 -3.19
CA GLN A 38 6.72 6.07 -4.19
C GLN A 38 7.97 5.22 -4.43
N GLN A 39 9.14 5.86 -4.59
CA GLN A 39 10.41 5.15 -4.74
C GLN A 39 10.76 4.32 -3.50
N LYS A 40 10.54 4.87 -2.30
CA LYS A 40 10.75 4.11 -1.05
C LYS A 40 9.82 2.92 -0.92
N VAL A 41 8.54 3.05 -1.27
CA VAL A 41 7.58 1.93 -1.24
C VAL A 41 7.99 0.83 -2.22
N VAL A 42 8.42 1.19 -3.44
CA VAL A 42 8.94 0.22 -4.42
C VAL A 42 10.19 -0.48 -3.89
N GLN A 43 11.12 0.26 -3.27
CA GLN A 43 12.30 -0.33 -2.64
C GLN A 43 11.93 -1.29 -1.50
N ILE A 44 10.94 -0.94 -0.67
CA ILE A 44 10.47 -1.78 0.44
C ILE A 44 9.81 -3.06 -0.08
N ALA A 45 8.98 -2.96 -1.13
CA ALA A 45 8.31 -4.11 -1.74
C ALA A 45 9.28 -5.13 -2.36
N GLN A 46 10.47 -4.68 -2.76
CA GLN A 46 11.54 -5.52 -3.30
C GLN A 46 12.40 -6.19 -2.21
N LEU A 47 12.15 -5.93 -0.93
CA LEU A 47 12.88 -6.57 0.17
C LEU A 47 12.42 -8.00 0.38
N ASN A 48 13.38 -8.92 0.43
CA ASN A 48 13.14 -10.36 0.46
C ASN A 48 12.71 -10.92 1.84
N THR A 49 12.72 -10.11 2.91
CA THR A 49 12.39 -10.58 4.26
C THR A 49 11.47 -9.63 5.02
N GLU A 50 10.58 -10.20 5.82
CA GLU A 50 9.59 -9.45 6.62
C GLU A 50 10.25 -8.49 7.61
N ALA A 51 11.31 -8.93 8.28
CA ALA A 51 12.08 -8.07 9.20
C ALA A 51 12.65 -6.82 8.50
N LYS A 52 13.12 -6.95 7.26
CA LYS A 52 13.66 -5.81 6.49
C LYS A 52 12.55 -4.88 6.01
N ARG A 53 11.37 -5.43 5.65
CA ARG A 53 10.19 -4.63 5.33
C ARG A 53 9.76 -3.79 6.53
N GLN A 54 9.69 -4.40 7.71
CA GLN A 54 9.28 -3.72 8.94
C GLN A 54 10.24 -2.59 9.32
N GLU A 55 11.56 -2.85 9.30
CA GLU A 55 12.58 -1.84 9.62
C GLU A 55 12.57 -0.67 8.62
N ALA A 56 12.35 -0.96 7.34
CA ALA A 56 12.27 0.07 6.31
C ALA A 56 10.96 0.87 6.39
N MET A 57 9.86 0.25 6.81
CA MET A 57 8.61 0.93 7.16
C MET A 57 8.78 1.84 8.37
N ASP A 58 9.55 1.45 9.39
CA ASP A 58 9.82 2.28 10.56
C ASP A 58 10.64 3.55 10.24
N LYS A 59 11.45 3.49 9.18
CA LYS A 59 12.23 4.62 8.64
C LYS A 59 11.41 5.53 7.73
N LEU A 60 10.14 5.22 7.47
CA LEU A 60 9.27 6.11 6.71
C LEU A 60 8.88 7.33 7.57
N PRO A 61 8.78 8.52 6.95
CA PRO A 61 8.19 9.70 7.61
C PRO A 61 6.86 9.34 8.28
N LYS A 62 6.52 10.02 9.38
CA LYS A 62 5.30 9.70 10.14
C LYS A 62 4.05 9.71 9.25
N ASP A 63 3.96 10.66 8.33
CA ASP A 63 2.85 10.79 7.38
C ASP A 63 2.83 9.64 6.35
N ALA A 64 4.00 9.13 5.98
CA ALA A 64 4.13 7.98 5.08
C ALA A 64 3.70 6.68 5.75
N ARG A 65 4.05 6.48 7.03
CA ARG A 65 3.56 5.33 7.81
C ARG A 65 2.05 5.36 7.93
N ASN A 66 1.45 6.51 8.19
CA ASN A 66 0.00 6.65 8.28
C ASN A 66 -0.68 6.31 6.95
N ALA A 67 -0.14 6.81 5.82
CA ALA A 67 -0.68 6.49 4.49
C ALA A 67 -0.56 5.00 4.17
N VAL A 68 0.60 4.37 4.44
CA VAL A 68 0.81 2.93 4.22
C VAL A 68 -0.09 2.10 5.14
N ALA A 69 -0.21 2.44 6.42
CA ALA A 69 -1.09 1.74 7.36
C ALA A 69 -2.56 1.82 6.93
N LYS A 70 -3.00 2.97 6.41
CA LYS A 70 -4.35 3.16 5.86
C LYS A 70 -4.58 2.26 4.63
N ILE A 71 -3.61 2.16 3.73
CA ILE A 71 -3.67 1.24 2.59
C ILE A 71 -3.79 -0.22 3.07
N LEU A 72 -2.93 -0.64 4.01
CA LEU A 72 -2.97 -2.01 4.54
C LEU A 72 -4.30 -2.33 5.23
N SER A 73 -4.85 -1.38 6.00
CA SER A 73 -6.17 -1.53 6.63
C SER A 73 -7.30 -1.65 5.61
N ILE A 74 -7.24 -0.89 4.51
CA ILE A 74 -8.19 -1.01 3.40
C ILE A 74 -8.04 -2.37 2.70
N LEU A 75 -6.84 -2.92 2.58
CA LEU A 75 -6.67 -4.26 1.99
C LEU A 75 -7.24 -5.34 2.92
N GLU A 76 -7.02 -5.23 4.23
CA GLU A 76 -7.59 -6.15 5.24
C GLU A 76 -9.11 -6.08 5.32
N GLU A 77 -9.72 -4.88 5.33
CA GLU A 77 -11.18 -4.68 5.33
C GLU A 77 -11.86 -5.43 4.16
N TYR A 78 -11.13 -5.57 3.05
CA TYR A 78 -11.61 -6.19 1.83
C TYR A 78 -11.06 -7.61 1.58
N ASN A 79 -10.43 -8.22 2.59
CA ASN A 79 -9.82 -9.55 2.55
C ASN A 79 -8.80 -9.74 1.40
N ILE A 80 -8.11 -8.67 1.02
CA ILE A 80 -7.04 -8.70 0.03
C ILE A 80 -5.71 -8.89 0.77
N HIS A 81 -5.20 -10.11 0.77
CA HIS A 81 -4.00 -10.48 1.52
C HIS A 81 -2.78 -10.74 0.61
N PHE A 82 -1.58 -10.48 1.15
CA PHE A 82 -0.29 -10.76 0.53
C PHE A 82 0.11 -12.24 0.55
#